data_AF-A0A7I7MLP6-F1
#
_entry.id   AF-A0A7I7MLP6-F1
#
_cell.length_a   1.000
_cell.length_b   1.000
_cell.length_c   1.000
_cell.angle_alpha   90.00
_cell.angle_beta   90.00
_cell.angle_gamma   90.00
#
_symmetry.space_group_name_H-M   'P 1'
#
loop_
_entity.id
_entity.type
_entity.pdbx_description
1 polymer ?
#
loop_
_entity_poly.entity_id
_entity_poly.type
_entity_poly.pdbx_seq_one_letter_code
_entity_poly.pdbx_strand_id
1 'polypeptide(L)'
;MTVRTLCAAAAIAAAACGVAAGAAPAGRAEPADTSCTEMSAHGTCVYRNCTDAKANGRCNISRDDPAYCPKQDRDNDGLACEC
;
A
#
# COMPACT_ATOMS: atom_id res chain seq x y z
N MET A 1 20.14 11.91 59.26
CA MET A 1 21.03 10.77 59.59
C MET A 1 21.23 9.98 58.30
N THR A 2 22.18 10.37 57.43
CA THR A 2 23.46 9.64 57.24
C THR A 2 23.23 8.14 57.25
N VAL A 3 23.32 7.43 56.12
CA VAL A 3 24.61 6.98 55.60
C VAL A 3 24.55 6.79 54.07
N ARG A 4 25.52 7.44 53.40
CA ARG A 4 25.99 7.14 52.06
C ARG A 4 26.84 5.86 52.14
N THR A 5 26.42 4.78 51.48
CA THR A 5 27.26 3.57 51.37
C THR A 5 27.77 3.45 49.94
N LEU A 6 29.09 3.45 49.84
CA LEU A 6 29.90 3.45 48.62
C LEU A 6 29.99 2.05 48.00
N CYS A 7 30.23 2.08 46.69
CA CYS A 7 30.71 1.06 45.76
C CYS A 7 31.41 -0.19 46.32
N ALA A 8 31.02 -1.36 45.79
CA ALA A 8 31.92 -2.45 45.42
C ALA A 8 31.20 -3.28 44.34
N ALA A 9 31.58 -3.16 43.08
CA ALA A 9 32.67 -3.89 42.41
C ALA A 9 32.10 -5.08 41.61
N ALA A 10 32.34 -5.00 40.31
CA ALA A 10 31.82 -5.86 39.27
C ALA A 10 32.44 -7.26 39.30
N ALA A 11 31.66 -8.26 38.90
CA ALA A 11 32.18 -9.47 38.28
C ALA A 11 31.34 -9.76 37.04
N ILE A 12 31.93 -9.48 35.89
CA ILE A 12 31.36 -9.64 34.57
C ILE A 12 31.52 -11.12 34.20
N ALA A 13 30.45 -11.89 34.27
CA ALA A 13 30.43 -13.24 33.71
C ALA A 13 30.03 -13.16 32.23
N ALA A 14 31.02 -13.04 31.35
CA ALA A 14 30.85 -13.25 29.92
C ALA A 14 30.93 -14.76 29.64
N ALA A 15 29.86 -15.35 29.10
CA ALA A 15 29.91 -16.45 28.13
C ALA A 15 28.51 -17.04 27.89
N ALA A 16 27.90 -16.69 26.77
CA ALA A 16 27.19 -17.63 25.90
C ALA A 16 26.78 -16.91 24.61
N CYS A 17 27.52 -17.14 23.52
CA CYS A 17 27.00 -16.94 22.18
C CYS A 17 25.85 -17.94 21.94
N GLY A 18 24.64 -17.51 22.21
CA GLY A 18 23.41 -18.19 21.79
C GLY A 18 22.87 -17.53 20.53
N VAL A 19 23.16 -18.11 19.36
CA VAL A 19 22.40 -17.85 18.13
C VAL A 19 21.00 -18.42 18.31
N ALA A 20 20.00 -17.55 18.46
CA ALA A 20 18.60 -17.90 18.34
C ALA A 20 18.00 -17.16 17.15
N ALA A 21 17.76 -17.92 16.10
CA ALA A 21 17.07 -17.50 14.89
C ALA A 21 15.62 -17.08 15.19
N GLY A 22 15.18 -16.04 14.49
CA GLY A 22 13.86 -15.97 13.85
C GLY A 22 12.62 -15.83 14.74
N ALA A 23 12.09 -14.60 14.81
CA ALA A 23 10.65 -14.35 14.69
C ALA A 23 10.44 -12.86 14.34
N ALA A 24 10.27 -12.56 13.06
CA ALA A 24 9.78 -11.25 12.62
C ALA A 24 8.35 -11.02 13.19
N PRO A 25 7.95 -9.78 13.51
CA PRO A 25 6.59 -9.51 13.91
C PRO A 25 5.68 -9.85 12.73
N ALA A 26 4.83 -10.87 12.90
CA ALA A 26 3.74 -11.14 11.98
C ALA A 26 2.85 -9.90 11.98
N GLY A 27 2.96 -9.13 10.89
CA GLY A 27 2.10 -8.00 10.62
C GLY A 27 0.65 -8.44 10.75
N ARG A 28 -0.12 -7.63 11.49
CA ARG A 28 -1.58 -7.68 11.52
C ARG A 28 -2.07 -7.58 10.07
N ALA A 29 -2.48 -8.69 9.47
CA ALA A 29 -3.33 -8.66 8.30
C ALA A 29 -4.75 -8.33 8.79
N GLU A 30 -5.19 -7.09 8.55
CA GLU A 30 -6.61 -6.75 8.66
C GLU A 30 -7.39 -7.52 7.58
N PRO A 31 -8.46 -8.24 7.93
CA PRO A 31 -9.38 -8.78 6.94
C PRO A 31 -10.22 -7.64 6.34
N ALA A 32 -10.30 -7.64 5.00
CA ALA A 32 -10.90 -6.61 4.18
C ALA A 32 -12.38 -6.32 4.50
N ASP A 33 -12.66 -5.09 4.94
CA ASP A 33 -13.99 -4.50 4.84
C ASP A 33 -13.90 -3.31 3.88
N THR A 34 -14.17 -3.55 2.60
CA THR A 34 -14.72 -2.55 1.66
C THR A 34 -15.28 -3.28 0.43
N SER A 35 -16.23 -4.19 0.63
CA SER A 35 -17.15 -4.57 -0.47
C SER A 35 -18.19 -3.44 -0.64
N CYS A 36 -17.72 -2.27 -1.07
CA CYS A 36 -18.57 -1.20 -1.59
C CYS A 36 -17.89 -0.41 -2.71
N THR A 37 -16.90 -1.01 -3.39
CA THR A 37 -16.55 -0.63 -4.75
C THR A 37 -16.25 -1.90 -5.53
N GLU A 38 -17.30 -2.61 -5.93
CA GLU A 38 -17.20 -3.49 -7.09
C GLU A 38 -17.03 -2.61 -8.34
N MET A 39 -15.85 -2.00 -8.48
CA MET A 39 -15.36 -1.56 -9.77
C MET A 39 -14.91 -2.82 -10.50
N SER A 40 -15.81 -3.39 -11.31
CA SER A 40 -15.60 -4.49 -12.25
C SER A 40 -14.18 -5.06 -12.25
N ALA A 41 -13.93 -6.02 -11.37
CA ALA A 41 -12.65 -6.69 -11.20
C ALA A 41 -12.27 -7.62 -12.38
N HIS A 42 -12.74 -7.33 -13.59
CA HIS A 42 -12.65 -8.22 -14.75
C HIS A 42 -12.41 -7.48 -16.07
N GLY A 43 -11.38 -6.63 -16.14
CA GLY A 43 -10.71 -6.31 -17.41
C GLY A 43 -11.51 -5.56 -18.50
N THR A 44 -12.68 -5.01 -18.14
CA THR A 44 -13.52 -4.16 -18.99
C THR A 44 -13.50 -2.73 -18.45
N CYS A 45 -13.08 -1.78 -19.30
CA CYS A 45 -13.11 -0.35 -19.02
C CYS A 45 -14.53 0.12 -18.62
N VAL A 46 -14.63 1.20 -17.83
CA VAL A 46 -15.92 1.82 -17.47
C VAL A 46 -16.73 2.23 -18.71
N TYR A 47 -16.07 2.87 -19.67
CA TYR A 47 -16.66 3.22 -20.97
C TYR A 47 -16.33 2.17 -22.02
N ARG A 48 -17.20 1.98 -23.01
CA ARG A 48 -16.87 1.06 -24.12
C ARG A 48 -15.72 1.58 -24.98
N ASN A 49 -15.62 2.90 -25.12
CA ASN A 49 -14.58 3.62 -25.84
C ASN A 49 -14.63 5.11 -25.46
N CYS A 50 -13.68 5.90 -25.96
CA CYS A 50 -13.64 7.33 -25.67
C CYS A 50 -14.81 8.14 -26.26
N THR A 51 -15.50 7.65 -27.28
CA THR A 51 -16.72 8.30 -27.79
C THR A 51 -17.85 8.20 -26.76
N ASP A 52 -17.99 7.03 -26.14
CA ASP A 52 -18.95 6.79 -25.05
C ASP A 52 -18.60 7.64 -23.82
N ALA A 53 -17.32 7.71 -23.43
CA ALA A 53 -16.87 8.60 -22.35
C ALA A 53 -17.24 10.06 -22.62
N LYS A 54 -16.92 10.56 -23.81
CA LYS A 54 -17.20 11.96 -24.21
C LYS A 54 -18.69 12.26 -24.33
N ALA A 55 -19.50 11.30 -24.81
CA ALA A 55 -20.96 11.41 -24.82
C ALA A 55 -21.54 11.54 -23.41
N ASN A 56 -20.87 10.98 -22.40
CA ASN A 56 -21.19 11.13 -20.98
C ASN A 56 -20.48 12.34 -20.33
N GLY A 57 -19.88 13.24 -21.12
CA GLY A 57 -19.20 14.44 -20.63
C GLY A 57 -17.87 14.17 -19.91
N ARG A 58 -17.27 13.01 -20.13
CA ARG A 58 -16.00 12.59 -19.51
C ARG A 58 -14.89 12.58 -20.56
N CYS A 59 -13.83 13.33 -20.28
CA CYS A 59 -12.58 13.31 -21.02
C CYS A 59 -11.42 13.63 -20.07
N ASN A 60 -10.18 13.51 -20.55
CA ASN A 60 -8.96 13.76 -19.76
C ASN A 60 -8.94 12.91 -18.47
N ILE A 61 -9.19 11.61 -18.61
CA ILE A 61 -9.32 10.67 -17.50
C ILE A 61 -7.91 10.25 -17.06
N SER A 62 -7.42 10.77 -15.93
CA SER A 62 -6.08 10.44 -15.41
C SER A 62 -6.03 9.05 -14.77
N ARG A 63 -4.83 8.49 -14.60
CA ARG A 63 -4.60 7.19 -13.90
C ARG A 63 -5.21 7.07 -12.51
N ASP A 64 -5.40 8.20 -11.83
CA ASP A 64 -6.01 8.25 -10.50
C ASP A 64 -7.55 8.23 -10.56
N ASP A 65 -8.15 8.46 -11.74
CA ASP A 65 -9.59 8.41 -11.93
C ASP A 65 -10.07 6.95 -12.02
N PRO A 66 -11.13 6.58 -11.28
CA PRO A 66 -11.70 5.23 -11.32
C PRO A 66 -12.17 4.79 -12.72
N ALA A 67 -12.44 5.72 -13.63
CA ALA A 67 -12.78 5.44 -15.01
C ALA A 67 -11.58 5.25 -15.94
N TYR A 68 -10.33 5.39 -15.43
CA TYR A 68 -9.14 5.16 -16.24
C TYR A 68 -9.12 3.74 -16.78
N CYS A 69 -8.85 3.63 -18.08
CA CYS A 69 -8.63 2.35 -18.70
C CYS A 69 -7.37 2.36 -19.57
N PRO A 70 -6.38 1.50 -19.29
CA PRO A 70 -5.16 1.39 -20.10
C PRO A 70 -5.43 1.08 -21.58
N LYS A 71 -6.55 0.42 -21.90
CA LYS A 71 -6.93 0.16 -23.31
C LYS A 71 -7.36 1.41 -24.07
N GLN A 72 -7.69 2.49 -23.36
CA GLN A 72 -8.20 3.75 -23.91
C GLN A 72 -7.14 4.87 -23.91
N ASP A 73 -6.05 4.68 -23.17
CA ASP A 73 -4.83 5.46 -23.20
C ASP A 73 -3.89 4.85 -24.25
N ARG A 74 -3.92 5.39 -25.48
CA ARG A 74 -3.27 4.74 -26.63
C ARG A 74 -1.76 4.96 -26.67
N ASP A 75 -1.32 6.12 -26.23
CA ASP A 75 0.07 6.55 -26.15
C ASP A 75 0.69 6.27 -24.78
N ASN A 76 -0.11 5.83 -23.80
CA ASN A 76 0.32 5.39 -22.47
C ASN A 76 0.94 6.53 -21.64
N ASP A 77 0.51 7.76 -21.89
CA ASP A 77 0.99 8.95 -21.19
C ASP A 77 0.35 9.11 -19.80
N GLY A 78 -0.71 8.34 -19.51
CA GLY A 78 -1.45 8.36 -18.27
C GLY A 78 -2.75 9.17 -18.32
N LEU A 79 -3.19 9.61 -19.50
CA LEU A 79 -4.44 10.29 -19.74
C LEU A 79 -5.27 9.52 -20.78
N ALA A 80 -6.32 8.86 -20.32
CA ALA A 80 -7.28 8.22 -21.20
C ALA A 80 -8.31 9.23 -21.75
N CYS A 81 -8.70 9.03 -23.00
CA CYS A 81 -9.82 9.74 -23.64
C CYS A 81 -9.72 11.27 -23.55
N GLU A 82 -8.60 11.82 -23.98
CA GLU A 82 -8.38 13.26 -24.04
C GLU A 82 -9.47 14.01 -24.83
N CYS A 83 -9.72 15.25 -24.36
CA CYS A 83 -10.39 16.30 -25.11
C CYS A 83 -9.32 17.01 -25.97
#